data_AF-A0AB34GBM8-F1
#
_entry.id   AF-A0AB34GBM8-F1
#
_cell.length_a   1.000
_cell.length_b   1.000
_cell.length_c   1.000
_cell.angle_alpha   90.00
_cell.angle_beta   90.00
_cell.angle_gamma   90.00
#
_symmetry.space_group_name_H-M   'P 1'
#
loop_
_entity.id
_entity.type
_entity.pdbx_description
1 polymer ?
#
loop_
_entity_poly.entity_id
_entity_poly.type
_entity_poly.pdbx_seq_one_letter_code
_entity_poly.pdbx_strand_id
1 'polypeptide(L)'
;MRIKQQLITPECPQKGRNVFLSLDELEFLSQLIKSFLKLEQNVQELFEEMFLWLKTPRNTSEILETANREVVIEKPRTNEASIPSEQLLPVKEFCSDIMEKLDTILPLALACRDDSFQEIRANFVEACCKVATAVLARLQERGKEVPSKAPLKNLHMLLSTAVYVFQRFMQYDNLMKENTKKPIFLVPVQRYQEFINTLQFQVTDYCVRVCATSILQDAESHHWDDYKAFYEGERCSFSLQMWHYFFWALHHDLWTILPPKLAQEILAEVLEKSLGLLASRYARAHPSYKRTPQIRLDVTTILICTENMLWSVCTSVQKLLNPHEYVDDKIFKIHTHCNNLFTTLVILTSPLTELYQ
;
A
#
# COMPACT_ATOMS: atom_id res chain seq x y z
N MET A 1 20.57 -22.03 -80.06
CA MET A 1 19.25 -22.45 -79.55
C MET A 1 19.21 -22.11 -78.07
N ARG A 2 18.57 -21.00 -77.70
CA ARG A 2 18.42 -20.47 -76.33
C ARG A 2 16.95 -20.55 -75.96
N ILE A 3 16.62 -21.07 -74.78
CA ILE A 3 15.32 -20.82 -74.15
C ILE A 3 15.58 -20.58 -72.66
N LYS A 4 15.31 -19.36 -72.19
CA LYS A 4 14.94 -19.05 -70.80
C LYS A 4 13.50 -18.53 -70.87
N GLN A 5 12.59 -19.17 -70.16
CA GLN A 5 11.25 -18.65 -69.92
C GLN A 5 11.29 -17.67 -68.73
N GLN A 6 10.77 -16.47 -68.92
CA GLN A 6 10.44 -15.51 -67.87
C GLN A 6 8.93 -15.57 -67.66
N LEU A 7 8.52 -15.88 -66.42
CA LEU A 7 7.13 -15.84 -65.97
C LEU A 7 6.83 -14.40 -65.53
N ILE A 8 5.96 -13.72 -66.26
CA ILE A 8 5.52 -12.34 -65.99
C ILE A 8 4.24 -12.42 -65.13
N THR A 9 4.30 -11.84 -63.93
CA THR A 9 3.14 -11.53 -63.08
C THR A 9 2.35 -10.36 -63.67
N PRO A 10 1.00 -10.40 -63.74
CA PRO A 10 0.21 -9.25 -64.16
C PRO A 10 0.01 -8.27 -63.00
N GLU A 11 0.25 -6.99 -63.30
CA GLU A 11 0.08 -5.83 -62.44
C GLU A 11 -1.37 -5.59 -62.02
N CYS A 12 -1.53 -5.10 -60.79
CA CYS A 12 -2.78 -4.63 -60.19
C CYS A 12 -3.17 -3.25 -60.78
N PRO A 13 -4.40 -3.02 -61.24
CA PRO A 13 -4.79 -1.69 -61.71
C PRO A 13 -5.17 -0.79 -60.52
N GLN A 14 -4.36 0.23 -60.28
CA GLN A 14 -4.74 1.40 -59.49
C GLN A 14 -5.89 2.13 -60.20
N LYS A 15 -7.08 2.16 -59.56
CA LYS A 15 -8.19 2.99 -59.99
C LYS A 15 -8.63 3.84 -58.81
N GLY A 16 -8.22 5.10 -58.80
CA GLY A 16 -8.76 6.12 -57.88
C GLY A 16 -10.27 6.17 -58.03
N ARG A 17 -10.98 5.65 -57.02
CA ARG A 17 -12.41 5.84 -56.87
C ARG A 17 -12.60 7.13 -56.08
N ASN A 18 -13.01 8.20 -56.77
CA ASN A 18 -13.66 9.32 -56.10
C ASN A 18 -14.98 8.79 -55.54
N VAL A 19 -15.01 8.53 -54.23
CA VAL A 19 -16.23 8.17 -53.52
C VAL A 19 -17.02 9.45 -53.34
N PHE A 20 -18.13 9.59 -54.06
CA PHE A 20 -19.08 10.68 -53.86
C PHE A 20 -20.04 10.25 -52.75
N LEU A 21 -20.00 10.98 -51.63
CA LEU A 21 -20.96 10.82 -50.54
C LEU A 21 -22.31 11.40 -50.98
N SER A 22 -23.39 10.68 -50.69
CA SER A 22 -24.75 11.17 -50.84
C SER A 22 -25.04 12.29 -49.83
N LEU A 23 -26.10 13.07 -50.08
CA LEU A 23 -26.55 14.14 -49.18
C LEU A 23 -26.88 13.59 -47.78
N ASP A 24 -27.52 12.43 -47.72
CA ASP A 24 -27.89 11.76 -46.46
C ASP A 24 -26.65 11.30 -45.68
N GLU A 25 -25.62 10.79 -46.37
CA GLU A 25 -24.34 10.42 -45.76
C GLU A 25 -23.60 11.65 -45.22
N LEU A 26 -23.63 12.78 -45.94
CA LEU A 26 -23.05 14.04 -45.49
C LEU A 26 -23.79 14.61 -44.27
N GLU A 27 -25.13 14.52 -44.24
CA GLU A 27 -25.93 14.97 -43.12
C GLU A 27 -25.71 14.09 -41.88
N PHE A 28 -25.63 12.76 -42.07
CA PHE A 28 -25.26 11.82 -41.02
C PHE A 28 -23.87 12.12 -40.44
N LEU A 29 -22.86 12.32 -41.30
CA LEU A 29 -21.50 12.68 -40.86
C LEU A 29 -21.49 14.02 -40.12
N SER A 30 -22.27 15.01 -40.55
CA SER A 30 -22.41 16.30 -39.86
C SER A 30 -22.99 16.13 -38.45
N GLN A 31 -24.03 15.30 -38.29
CA GLN A 31 -24.62 15.02 -36.98
C GLN A 31 -23.66 14.23 -36.07
N LEU A 32 -22.91 13.31 -36.65
CA LEU A 32 -21.90 12.54 -35.94
C LEU A 32 -20.78 13.44 -35.42
N ILE A 33 -20.24 14.33 -36.26
CA ILE A 33 -19.22 15.32 -35.86
C ILE A 33 -19.72 16.24 -34.75
N LYS A 34 -20.96 16.76 -34.86
CA LYS A 34 -21.57 17.58 -33.80
C LYS A 34 -21.69 16.82 -32.48
N SER A 35 -22.01 15.53 -32.54
CA SER A 35 -22.12 14.68 -31.35
C SER A 35 -20.75 14.46 -30.70
N PHE A 36 -19.70 14.25 -31.49
CA PHE A 36 -18.33 14.15 -30.98
C PHE A 36 -17.82 15.44 -30.36
N LEU A 37 -18.05 16.60 -31.00
CA LEU A 37 -17.68 17.91 -30.43
C LEU A 37 -18.40 18.18 -29.11
N LYS A 38 -19.69 17.83 -29.02
CA LYS A 38 -20.45 17.94 -27.77
C LYS A 38 -19.90 17.01 -26.67
N LEU A 39 -19.50 15.80 -27.04
CA LEU A 39 -18.90 14.84 -26.11
C LEU A 39 -17.53 15.31 -25.62
N GLU A 40 -16.70 15.85 -26.50
CA GLU A 40 -15.41 16.47 -26.14
C GLU A 40 -15.62 17.63 -25.17
N GLN A 41 -16.59 18.51 -25.44
CA GLN A 41 -16.91 19.62 -24.55
C GLN A 41 -17.39 19.11 -23.17
N ASN A 42 -18.25 18.10 -23.12
CA ASN A 42 -18.70 17.50 -21.86
C ASN A 42 -17.53 16.86 -21.07
N VAL A 43 -16.59 16.22 -21.77
CA VAL A 43 -15.38 15.65 -21.15
C VAL A 43 -14.50 16.76 -20.59
N GLN A 44 -14.32 17.87 -21.32
CA GLN A 44 -13.56 19.03 -20.85
C GLN A 44 -14.23 19.70 -19.63
N GLU A 45 -15.54 19.89 -19.66
CA GLU A 45 -16.31 20.43 -18.54
C GLU A 45 -16.19 19.53 -17.29
N LEU A 46 -16.24 18.21 -17.46
CA LEU A 46 -16.08 17.25 -16.38
C LEU A 46 -14.67 17.32 -15.77
N PHE A 47 -13.63 17.51 -16.59
CA PHE A 47 -12.28 17.72 -16.09
C PHE A 47 -12.14 19.04 -15.35
N GLU A 48 -12.71 20.14 -15.85
CA GLU A 48 -12.72 21.43 -15.13
C GLU A 48 -13.47 21.34 -13.79
N GLU A 49 -14.57 20.59 -13.74
CA GLU A 49 -15.28 20.29 -12.49
C GLU A 49 -14.40 19.51 -11.51
N MET A 50 -13.72 18.45 -11.97
CA MET A 50 -12.75 17.71 -11.17
C MET A 50 -11.61 18.63 -10.67
N PHE A 51 -11.10 19.54 -11.50
CA PHE A 51 -10.10 20.53 -11.11
C PHE A 51 -10.62 21.54 -10.08
N LEU A 52 -11.89 21.93 -10.17
CA LEU A 52 -12.52 22.81 -9.19
C LEU A 52 -12.65 22.12 -7.83
N TRP A 53 -13.02 20.83 -7.82
CA TRP A 53 -13.02 20.03 -6.59
C TRP A 53 -11.59 19.84 -6.02
N LEU A 54 -10.58 19.82 -6.90
CA LEU A 54 -9.16 19.79 -6.56
C LEU A 54 -8.57 21.15 -6.12
N LYS A 55 -9.29 22.26 -6.28
CA LYS A 55 -8.85 23.60 -5.84
C LYS A 55 -9.58 24.10 -4.60
N THR A 56 -10.83 23.69 -4.40
CA THR A 56 -11.60 24.08 -3.22
C THR A 56 -11.11 23.32 -1.98
N PRO A 57 -10.70 24.01 -0.90
CA PRO A 57 -10.56 23.39 0.41
C PRO A 57 -11.99 23.13 0.91
N ARG A 58 -12.54 21.93 0.67
CA ARG A 58 -13.84 21.57 1.25
C ARG A 58 -13.66 21.54 2.78
N ASN A 59 -14.16 22.58 3.44
CA ASN A 59 -14.47 22.52 4.86
C ASN A 59 -15.52 21.42 5.05
N THR A 60 -15.22 20.49 5.94
CA THR A 60 -15.90 19.20 6.12
C THR A 60 -17.31 19.28 6.73
N SER A 61 -17.98 20.44 6.72
CA SER A 61 -19.30 20.58 7.37
C SER A 61 -20.51 20.44 6.44
N GLU A 62 -20.40 20.76 5.14
CA GLU A 62 -21.59 20.87 4.28
C GLU A 62 -22.12 19.53 3.72
N ILE A 63 -21.32 18.46 3.74
CA ILE A 63 -21.75 17.15 3.21
C ILE A 63 -22.51 16.33 4.26
N LEU A 64 -22.38 16.63 5.56
CA LEU A 64 -23.03 15.85 6.62
C LEU A 64 -24.52 16.25 6.84
N GLU A 65 -24.94 17.44 6.40
CA GLU A 65 -26.33 17.90 6.61
C GLU A 65 -27.31 17.36 5.56
N THR A 66 -26.85 17.02 4.36
CA THR A 66 -27.75 16.53 3.28
C THR A 66 -28.10 15.05 3.40
N ALA A 67 -27.34 14.27 4.17
CA ALA A 67 -27.58 12.84 4.37
C ALA A 67 -28.31 12.46 5.67
N ASN A 68 -28.45 13.38 6.64
CA ASN A 68 -28.99 13.06 7.98
C ASN A 68 -30.37 13.68 8.30
N ARG A 69 -31.15 14.09 7.30
CA ARG A 69 -32.57 14.40 7.50
C ARG A 69 -33.41 13.12 7.54
N GLU A 70 -33.14 12.26 8.51
CA GLU A 70 -34.18 11.46 9.14
C GLU A 70 -33.68 10.87 10.46
N VAL A 71 -34.49 11.08 11.50
CA VAL A 71 -34.41 10.54 12.87
C VAL A 71 -33.51 11.28 13.87
N VAL A 72 -34.11 12.31 14.47
CA VAL A 72 -33.79 12.84 15.80
C VAL A 72 -34.37 11.90 16.87
N ILE A 73 -33.60 11.58 17.92
CA ILE A 73 -33.98 11.56 19.36
C ILE A 73 -32.69 11.48 20.22
N GLU A 74 -32.75 12.06 21.42
CA GLU A 74 -31.70 12.75 22.19
C GLU A 74 -30.72 11.92 23.07
N LYS A 75 -29.50 12.49 23.21
CA LYS A 75 -28.40 12.54 24.25
C LYS A 75 -28.60 11.98 25.70
N PRO A 76 -27.55 11.84 26.59
CA PRO A 76 -26.27 12.59 26.63
C PRO A 76 -24.92 11.88 27.00
N ARG A 77 -23.84 12.42 26.42
CA ARG A 77 -22.46 12.73 26.91
C ARG A 77 -21.73 11.79 27.90
N THR A 78 -20.54 11.35 27.46
CA THR A 78 -19.33 11.31 28.30
C THR A 78 -18.13 11.75 27.44
N ASN A 79 -17.29 12.61 27.99
CA ASN A 79 -16.17 13.25 27.31
C ASN A 79 -15.02 12.25 27.08
N GLU A 80 -14.77 11.88 25.84
CA GLU A 80 -13.45 11.53 25.34
C GLU A 80 -13.10 12.52 24.24
N ALA A 81 -11.95 13.18 24.36
CA ALA A 81 -11.40 14.02 23.31
C ALA A 81 -10.90 13.12 22.17
N SER A 82 -11.84 12.58 21.38
CA SER A 82 -11.55 11.96 20.09
C SER A 82 -11.20 13.07 19.10
N ILE A 83 -9.91 13.32 18.89
CA ILE A 83 -9.45 14.12 17.75
C ILE A 83 -9.87 13.33 16.49
N PRO A 84 -10.76 13.86 15.62
CA PRO A 84 -11.42 13.01 14.64
C PRO A 84 -10.45 12.50 13.57
N SER A 85 -10.45 11.19 13.39
CA SER A 85 -9.98 10.47 12.20
C SER A 85 -10.70 10.91 10.90
N GLU A 86 -11.66 11.83 10.98
CA GLU A 86 -12.54 12.27 9.90
C GLU A 86 -11.87 13.12 8.82
N GLN A 87 -10.65 13.64 9.00
CA GLN A 87 -10.07 14.54 7.99
C GLN A 87 -9.54 13.83 6.74
N LEU A 88 -9.22 12.53 6.82
CA LEU A 88 -8.63 11.76 5.72
C LEU A 88 -9.60 10.77 5.04
N LEU A 89 -10.70 10.40 5.72
CA LEU A 89 -11.83 9.70 5.10
C LEU A 89 -12.35 10.45 3.85
N PRO A 90 -12.58 11.77 3.91
CA PRO A 90 -12.96 12.57 2.75
C PRO A 90 -11.93 12.53 1.62
N VAL A 91 -10.63 12.38 1.93
CA VAL A 91 -9.58 12.32 0.89
C VAL A 91 -9.64 10.98 0.15
N LYS A 92 -9.86 9.87 0.87
CA LYS A 92 -10.05 8.55 0.25
C LYS A 92 -11.30 8.53 -0.63
N GLU A 93 -12.44 8.95 -0.09
CA GLU A 93 -13.72 9.03 -0.81
C GLU A 93 -13.57 9.91 -2.05
N PHE A 94 -12.98 11.09 -1.88
CA PHE A 94 -12.71 12.00 -2.98
C PHE A 94 -11.82 11.39 -4.08
N CYS A 95 -10.76 10.66 -3.72
CA CYS A 95 -9.93 9.97 -4.72
C CYS A 95 -10.71 8.84 -5.41
N SER A 96 -11.59 8.16 -4.68
CA SER A 96 -12.48 7.15 -5.26
C SER A 96 -13.42 7.76 -6.30
N ASP A 97 -14.10 8.86 -5.95
CA ASP A 97 -15.04 9.56 -6.84
C ASP A 97 -14.35 10.04 -8.12
N ILE A 98 -13.14 10.61 -7.99
CA ILE A 98 -12.32 11.03 -9.14
C ILE A 98 -12.03 9.83 -10.05
N MET A 99 -11.58 8.71 -9.49
CA MET A 99 -11.25 7.52 -10.29
C MET A 99 -12.50 6.91 -10.94
N GLU A 100 -13.64 6.92 -10.26
CA GLU A 100 -14.92 6.47 -10.83
C GLU A 100 -15.33 7.33 -12.02
N LYS A 101 -15.16 8.66 -11.95
CA LYS A 101 -15.40 9.56 -13.08
C LYS A 101 -14.45 9.31 -14.25
N LEU A 102 -13.18 8.99 -13.99
CA LEU A 102 -12.24 8.59 -15.06
C LEU A 102 -12.66 7.25 -15.69
N ASP A 103 -13.14 6.30 -14.88
CA ASP A 103 -13.62 4.99 -15.33
C ASP A 103 -14.83 5.12 -16.27
N THR A 104 -15.70 6.13 -16.11
CA THR A 104 -16.85 6.32 -17.03
C THR A 104 -16.43 6.84 -18.40
N ILE A 105 -15.32 7.57 -18.51
CA ILE A 105 -14.81 8.14 -19.76
C ILE A 105 -13.86 7.16 -20.47
N LEU A 106 -13.21 6.25 -19.73
CA LEU A 106 -12.24 5.30 -20.28
C LEU A 106 -12.73 4.49 -21.50
N PRO A 107 -13.97 3.95 -21.55
CA PRO A 107 -14.46 3.20 -22.72
C PRO A 107 -14.45 4.03 -24.01
N LEU A 108 -14.72 5.34 -23.92
CA LEU A 108 -14.67 6.24 -25.06
C LEU A 108 -13.24 6.36 -25.60
N ALA A 109 -12.28 6.61 -24.71
CA ALA A 109 -10.86 6.69 -25.08
C ALA A 109 -10.32 5.37 -25.66
N LEU A 110 -10.86 4.23 -25.23
CA LEU A 110 -10.53 2.91 -25.76
C LEU A 110 -11.17 2.61 -27.12
N ALA A 111 -12.30 3.24 -27.46
CA ALA A 111 -12.96 3.10 -28.76
C ALA A 111 -12.31 4.00 -29.83
N CYS A 112 -11.72 5.13 -29.44
CA CYS A 112 -11.02 6.06 -30.30
C CYS A 112 -9.57 5.63 -30.64
N ARG A 113 -9.39 4.41 -31.17
CA ARG A 113 -8.06 3.87 -31.56
C ARG A 113 -7.63 4.20 -32.98
N ASP A 114 -8.59 4.39 -33.87
CA ASP A 114 -8.32 4.66 -35.29
C ASP A 114 -7.92 6.13 -35.51
N ASP A 115 -7.17 6.38 -36.58
CA ASP A 115 -6.52 7.68 -36.87
C ASP A 115 -7.48 8.89 -36.84
N SER A 116 -8.78 8.68 -37.07
CA SER A 116 -9.78 9.75 -37.08
C SER A 116 -10.15 10.31 -35.70
N PHE A 117 -9.82 9.63 -34.60
CA PHE A 117 -10.21 10.04 -33.24
C PHE A 117 -9.05 10.04 -32.23
N GLN A 118 -7.79 10.02 -32.70
CA GLN A 118 -6.63 10.05 -31.82
C GLN A 118 -6.57 11.28 -30.90
N GLU A 119 -7.16 12.41 -31.30
CA GLU A 119 -7.19 13.63 -30.50
C GLU A 119 -8.01 13.47 -29.20
N ILE A 120 -9.17 12.79 -29.25
CA ILE A 120 -9.98 12.48 -28.06
C ILE A 120 -9.19 11.61 -27.09
N ARG A 121 -8.47 10.62 -27.62
CA ARG A 121 -7.62 9.72 -26.85
C ARG A 121 -6.43 10.47 -26.22
N ALA A 122 -5.79 11.37 -26.96
CA ALA A 122 -4.71 12.21 -26.46
C ALA A 122 -5.18 13.16 -25.35
N ASN A 123 -6.33 13.81 -25.55
CA ASN A 123 -6.95 14.70 -24.55
C ASN A 123 -7.28 13.94 -23.25
N PHE A 124 -7.84 12.72 -23.36
CA PHE A 124 -8.08 11.87 -22.19
C PHE A 124 -6.79 11.54 -21.43
N VAL A 125 -5.72 11.15 -22.14
CA VAL A 125 -4.43 10.84 -21.53
C VAL A 125 -3.82 12.07 -20.84
N GLU A 126 -3.86 13.22 -21.49
CA GLU A 126 -3.34 14.48 -20.93
C GLU A 126 -4.10 14.87 -19.65
N ALA A 127 -5.43 14.85 -19.71
CA ALA A 127 -6.27 15.19 -18.57
C ALA A 127 -6.07 14.22 -17.40
N CYS A 128 -6.00 12.91 -17.67
CA CYS A 128 -5.63 11.89 -16.70
C CYS A 128 -4.29 12.19 -16.02
N CYS A 129 -3.25 12.57 -16.79
CA CYS A 129 -1.94 12.92 -16.25
C CYS A 129 -2.00 14.17 -15.34
N LYS A 130 -2.79 15.18 -15.71
CA LYS A 130 -2.97 16.39 -14.90
C LYS A 130 -3.72 16.07 -13.59
N VAL A 131 -4.79 15.27 -13.67
CA VAL A 131 -5.55 14.79 -12.49
C VAL A 131 -4.65 13.99 -11.56
N ALA A 132 -3.88 13.02 -12.08
CA ALA A 132 -2.93 12.23 -11.30
C ALA A 132 -1.93 13.12 -10.56
N THR A 133 -1.40 14.13 -11.25
CA THR A 133 -0.43 15.07 -10.67
C THR A 133 -1.06 15.88 -9.54
N ALA A 134 -2.28 16.37 -9.72
CA ALA A 134 -2.99 17.17 -8.72
C ALA A 134 -3.39 16.35 -7.49
N VAL A 135 -3.90 15.12 -7.69
CA VAL A 135 -4.22 14.19 -6.60
C VAL A 135 -2.96 13.85 -5.81
N LEU A 136 -1.86 13.52 -6.49
CA LEU A 136 -0.58 13.24 -5.84
C LEU A 136 -0.11 14.42 -4.97
N ALA A 137 -0.18 15.65 -5.49
CA ALA A 137 0.22 16.84 -4.74
C ALA A 137 -0.59 17.01 -3.45
N ARG A 138 -1.91 16.78 -3.51
CA ARG A 138 -2.78 16.80 -2.31
C ARG A 138 -2.44 15.69 -1.31
N LEU A 139 -2.20 14.47 -1.78
CA LEU A 139 -1.79 13.37 -0.91
C LEU A 139 -0.44 13.66 -0.22
N GLN A 140 0.50 14.26 -0.96
CA GLN A 140 1.79 14.68 -0.41
C GLN A 140 1.68 15.78 0.64
N GLU A 141 0.80 16.76 0.43
CA GLU A 141 0.52 17.81 1.40
C GLU A 141 -0.03 17.23 2.70
N ARG A 142 -1.01 16.34 2.62
CA ARG A 142 -1.58 15.63 3.77
C ARG A 142 -0.56 14.74 4.47
N GLY A 143 0.34 14.12 3.72
CA GLY A 143 1.43 13.31 4.28
C GLY A 143 2.35 14.08 5.23
N LYS A 144 2.52 15.39 5.04
CA LYS A 144 3.37 16.24 5.90
C LYS A 144 2.79 16.46 7.31
N GLU A 145 1.49 16.22 7.48
CA GLU A 145 0.80 16.42 8.77
C GLU A 145 1.02 15.24 9.73
N VAL A 146 1.49 14.09 9.25
CA VAL A 146 1.71 12.86 10.04
C VAL A 146 3.20 12.70 10.37
N PRO A 147 3.60 12.27 11.59
CA PRO A 147 2.77 11.99 12.76
C PRO A 147 2.53 13.21 13.67
N SER A 148 3.05 14.39 13.31
CA SER A 148 3.10 15.55 14.22
C SER A 148 1.73 16.13 14.59
N LYS A 149 0.77 16.11 13.66
CA LYS A 149 -0.58 16.66 13.82
C LYS A 149 -1.70 15.63 13.67
N ALA A 150 -1.35 14.38 13.36
CA ALA A 150 -2.30 13.34 12.97
C ALA A 150 -1.81 11.93 13.37
N PRO A 151 -2.72 11.00 13.72
CA PRO A 151 -2.37 9.64 14.16
C PRO A 151 -1.77 8.78 13.04
N LEU A 152 -1.03 7.71 13.39
CA LEU A 152 -0.42 6.79 12.41
C LEU A 152 -1.43 6.18 11.42
N LYS A 153 -2.67 5.92 11.87
CA LYS A 153 -3.77 5.40 11.02
C LYS A 153 -3.97 6.23 9.74
N ASN A 154 -3.69 7.53 9.81
CA ASN A 154 -3.76 8.44 8.69
C ASN A 154 -2.70 8.12 7.62
N LEU A 155 -1.51 7.68 8.03
CA LEU A 155 -0.45 7.23 7.12
C LEU A 155 -0.83 5.93 6.40
N HIS A 156 -1.45 4.98 7.10
CA HIS A 156 -1.99 3.77 6.47
C HIS A 156 -3.06 4.11 5.43
N MET A 157 -3.95 5.05 5.72
CA MET A 157 -4.99 5.49 4.79
C MET A 157 -4.42 6.19 3.55
N LEU A 158 -3.42 7.06 3.74
CA LEU A 158 -2.71 7.73 2.64
C LEU A 158 -2.00 6.71 1.74
N LEU A 159 -1.32 5.73 2.33
CA LEU A 159 -0.65 4.65 1.60
C LEU A 159 -1.66 3.82 0.80
N SER A 160 -2.77 3.43 1.42
CA SER A 160 -3.86 2.70 0.76
C SER A 160 -4.42 3.48 -0.44
N THR A 161 -4.68 4.77 -0.24
CA THR A 161 -5.22 5.65 -1.29
C THR A 161 -4.24 5.84 -2.44
N ALA A 162 -2.95 6.03 -2.15
CA ALA A 162 -1.91 6.14 -3.16
C ALA A 162 -1.77 4.85 -3.98
N VAL A 163 -1.82 3.69 -3.33
CA VAL A 163 -1.77 2.38 -3.99
C VAL A 163 -3.00 2.17 -4.87
N TYR A 164 -4.20 2.54 -4.41
CA TYR A 164 -5.42 2.47 -5.20
C TYR A 164 -5.29 3.27 -6.51
N VAL A 165 -4.89 4.54 -6.42
CA VAL A 165 -4.73 5.40 -7.60
C VAL A 165 -3.63 4.86 -8.53
N PHE A 166 -2.50 4.43 -7.97
CA PHE A 166 -1.43 3.78 -8.74
C PHE A 166 -1.93 2.58 -9.53
N GLN A 167 -2.69 1.68 -8.88
CA GLN A 167 -3.23 0.48 -9.52
C GLN A 167 -4.21 0.83 -10.64
N ARG A 168 -5.05 1.86 -10.46
CA ARG A 168 -5.96 2.35 -11.51
C ARG A 168 -5.19 2.87 -12.73
N PHE A 169 -4.16 3.69 -12.54
CA PHE A 169 -3.33 4.15 -13.67
C PHE A 169 -2.54 3.03 -14.36
N MET A 170 -2.08 2.03 -13.59
CA MET A 170 -1.49 0.82 -14.17
C MET A 170 -2.49 0.02 -15.01
N GLN A 171 -3.76 -0.05 -14.59
CA GLN A 171 -4.82 -0.67 -15.39
C GLN A 171 -5.08 0.12 -16.67
N TYR A 172 -5.17 1.45 -16.60
CA TYR A 172 -5.34 2.29 -17.78
C TYR A 172 -4.16 2.12 -18.76
N ASP A 173 -2.92 2.09 -18.26
CA ASP A 173 -1.74 1.84 -19.08
C ASP A 173 -1.82 0.50 -19.83
N ASN A 174 -2.24 -0.57 -19.14
CA ASN A 174 -2.36 -1.89 -19.73
C ASN A 174 -3.49 -2.00 -20.76
N LEU A 175 -4.63 -1.34 -20.53
CA LEU A 175 -5.77 -1.34 -21.46
C LEU A 175 -5.52 -0.49 -22.69
N MET A 176 -4.78 0.61 -22.52
CA MET A 176 -4.48 1.58 -23.56
C MET A 176 -3.22 1.20 -24.36
N LYS A 177 -2.38 0.29 -23.87
CA LYS A 177 -1.19 -0.18 -24.60
C LYS A 177 -1.53 -0.64 -26.02
N GLU A 178 -0.83 -0.06 -26.98
CA GLU A 178 -0.80 -0.49 -28.38
C GLU A 178 0.48 -1.29 -28.66
N ASN A 179 0.81 -1.54 -29.93
CA ASN A 179 2.09 -2.16 -30.35
C ASN A 179 3.34 -1.35 -29.95
N THR A 180 3.18 -0.19 -29.31
CA THR A 180 4.25 0.65 -28.80
C THR A 180 4.78 0.11 -27.46
N LYS A 181 6.10 -0.06 -27.36
CA LYS A 181 6.75 -0.62 -26.15
C LYS A 181 6.72 0.33 -24.94
N LYS A 182 6.37 1.60 -25.12
CA LYS A 182 6.45 2.63 -24.06
C LYS A 182 5.11 2.75 -23.32
N PRO A 183 5.10 2.72 -21.97
CA PRO A 183 3.91 2.98 -21.18
C PRO A 183 3.36 4.40 -21.43
N ILE A 184 2.05 4.52 -21.59
CA ILE A 184 1.34 5.78 -21.82
C ILE A 184 1.33 6.63 -20.54
N PHE A 185 1.11 5.99 -19.38
CA PHE A 185 1.06 6.68 -18.08
C PHE A 185 2.37 6.55 -17.29
N LEU A 186 3.51 6.44 -17.99
CA LEU A 186 4.82 6.20 -17.38
C LEU A 186 5.13 7.17 -16.23
N VAL A 187 4.95 8.47 -16.47
CA VAL A 187 5.32 9.52 -15.50
C VAL A 187 4.42 9.47 -14.24
N PRO A 188 3.08 9.50 -14.34
CA PRO A 188 2.22 9.30 -13.16
C PRO A 188 2.54 8.03 -12.38
N VAL A 189 2.67 6.89 -13.07
CA VAL A 189 2.96 5.59 -12.44
C VAL A 189 4.25 5.63 -11.64
N GLN A 190 5.33 6.17 -12.20
CA GLN A 190 6.62 6.29 -11.50
C GLN A 190 6.52 7.19 -10.26
N ARG A 191 5.89 8.37 -10.38
CA ARG A 191 5.77 9.30 -9.25
C ARG A 191 4.94 8.74 -8.10
N TYR A 192 3.85 8.02 -8.42
CA TYR A 192 3.07 7.34 -7.40
C TYR A 192 3.86 6.19 -6.75
N GLN A 193 4.61 5.42 -7.53
CA GLN A 193 5.47 4.35 -6.98
C GLN A 193 6.50 4.91 -5.99
N GLU A 194 7.19 6.00 -6.33
CA GLU A 194 8.15 6.67 -5.45
C GLU A 194 7.48 7.15 -4.15
N PHE A 195 6.28 7.73 -4.27
CA PHE A 195 5.52 8.19 -3.11
C PHE A 195 5.04 7.03 -2.22
N ILE A 196 4.56 5.94 -2.82
CA ILE A 196 4.17 4.70 -2.11
C ILE A 196 5.37 4.14 -1.36
N ASN A 197 6.54 4.05 -1.99
CA ASN A 197 7.77 3.57 -1.36
C ASN A 197 8.17 4.45 -0.16
N THR A 198 8.03 5.78 -0.30
CA THR A 198 8.29 6.73 0.79
C THR A 198 7.34 6.53 1.96
N LEU A 199 6.03 6.40 1.70
CA LEU A 199 5.02 6.17 2.72
C LEU A 199 5.20 4.81 3.41
N GLN A 200 5.49 3.74 2.64
CA GLN A 200 5.78 2.41 3.17
C GLN A 200 6.99 2.44 4.10
N PHE A 201 8.07 3.11 3.71
CA PHE A 201 9.23 3.32 4.56
C PHE A 201 8.85 4.05 5.85
N GLN A 202 8.11 5.17 5.76
CA GLN A 202 7.70 5.95 6.94
C GLN A 202 6.84 5.14 7.92
N VAL A 203 5.87 4.37 7.43
CA VAL A 203 5.04 3.48 8.27
C VAL A 203 5.92 2.47 8.99
N THR A 204 6.78 1.78 8.25
CA THR A 204 7.64 0.71 8.76
C THR A 204 8.61 1.25 9.81
N ASP A 205 9.31 2.33 9.47
CA ASP A 205 10.30 3.00 10.31
C ASP A 205 9.67 3.58 11.60
N TYR A 206 8.45 4.13 11.51
CA TYR A 206 7.71 4.52 12.71
C TYR A 206 7.43 3.33 13.63
N CYS A 207 6.90 2.22 13.10
CA CYS A 207 6.60 1.02 13.87
C CYS A 207 7.84 0.41 14.53
N VAL A 208 8.96 0.34 13.78
CA VAL A 208 10.24 -0.13 14.31
C VAL A 208 10.76 0.76 15.42
N ARG A 209 10.67 2.10 15.26
CA ARG A 209 11.04 3.04 16.32
C ARG A 209 10.20 2.88 17.57
N VAL A 210 8.87 2.78 17.44
CA VAL A 210 7.97 2.56 18.60
C VAL A 210 8.36 1.30 19.35
N CYS A 211 8.68 0.20 18.64
CA CYS A 211 9.24 -0.99 19.26
C CYS A 211 10.54 -0.67 20.02
N ALA A 212 11.51 -0.05 19.35
CA ALA A 212 12.85 0.16 19.87
C ALA A 212 12.93 1.15 21.04
N THR A 213 12.15 2.23 21.01
CA THR A 213 12.30 3.37 21.91
C THR A 213 11.20 3.49 22.96
N SER A 214 10.10 2.76 22.82
CA SER A 214 8.94 2.91 23.71
C SER A 214 8.49 1.57 24.28
N ILE A 215 8.22 0.58 23.43
CA ILE A 215 7.68 -0.72 23.89
C ILE A 215 8.75 -1.55 24.57
N LEU A 216 9.91 -1.67 23.93
CA LEU A 216 10.98 -2.55 24.40
C LEU A 216 11.89 -1.88 25.43
N GLN A 217 11.62 -0.63 25.82
CA GLN A 217 12.37 0.09 26.86
C GLN A 217 11.70 -0.11 28.21
N ASP A 218 12.08 -1.19 28.90
CA ASP A 218 11.58 -1.52 30.23
C ASP A 218 12.75 -1.90 31.14
N ALA A 219 13.31 -0.93 31.85
CA ALA A 219 14.53 -1.16 32.63
C ALA A 219 14.32 -2.18 33.76
N GLU A 220 13.14 -2.21 34.37
CA GLU A 220 12.83 -3.09 35.51
C GLU A 220 12.71 -4.55 35.07
N SER A 221 12.01 -4.82 33.96
CA SER A 221 11.91 -6.17 33.42
C SER A 221 13.25 -6.73 32.94
N HIS A 222 14.22 -5.88 32.61
CA HIS A 222 15.51 -6.29 32.06
C HIS A 222 16.71 -6.13 33.03
N HIS A 223 16.48 -5.90 34.33
CA HIS A 223 17.53 -5.91 35.36
C HIS A 223 17.90 -7.35 35.73
N TRP A 224 18.60 -8.04 34.83
CA TRP A 224 18.83 -9.48 34.88
C TRP A 224 19.73 -9.95 36.04
N ASP A 225 20.63 -9.10 36.50
CA ASP A 225 21.58 -9.36 37.58
C ASP A 225 20.99 -9.16 38.98
N ASP A 226 19.73 -8.71 39.07
CA ASP A 226 19.04 -8.54 40.35
C ASP A 226 18.99 -9.85 41.15
N TYR A 227 19.29 -9.75 42.44
CA TYR A 227 19.22 -10.85 43.41
C TYR A 227 17.79 -11.07 43.94
N LYS A 228 16.85 -10.17 43.61
CA LYS A 228 15.42 -10.33 43.88
C LYS A 228 14.70 -10.99 42.72
N ALA A 229 13.72 -11.81 43.09
CA ALA A 229 12.68 -12.27 42.20
C ALA A 229 11.84 -11.07 41.74
N PHE A 230 11.35 -11.11 40.51
CA PHE A 230 10.43 -10.14 39.92
C PHE A 230 9.04 -10.73 39.83
N TYR A 231 8.75 -11.50 38.78
CA TYR A 231 7.47 -12.20 38.59
C TYR A 231 7.68 -13.63 38.07
N GLU A 232 8.76 -14.29 38.52
CA GLU A 232 9.13 -15.60 38.01
C GLU A 232 8.01 -16.63 38.22
N GLY A 233 7.53 -17.20 37.11
CA GLY A 233 6.46 -18.19 37.12
C GLY A 233 5.05 -17.60 37.08
N GLU A 234 4.89 -16.28 37.17
CA GLU A 234 3.57 -15.62 37.12
C GLU A 234 3.27 -15.01 35.75
N ARG A 235 4.25 -14.33 35.12
CA ARG A 235 4.05 -13.66 33.82
C ARG A 235 5.36 -13.38 33.08
N CYS A 236 5.28 -13.24 31.75
CA CYS A 236 6.40 -12.74 30.95
C CYS A 236 6.63 -11.23 31.19
N SER A 237 7.83 -10.77 30.82
CA SER A 237 8.22 -9.36 30.92
C SER A 237 7.18 -8.43 30.28
N PHE A 238 6.90 -7.32 30.95
CA PHE A 238 5.84 -6.41 30.53
C PHE A 238 6.09 -5.85 29.12
N SER A 239 7.35 -5.52 28.80
CA SER A 239 7.77 -5.14 27.44
C SER A 239 7.38 -6.14 26.35
N LEU A 240 7.40 -7.45 26.64
CA LEU A 240 7.02 -8.49 25.68
C LEU A 240 5.51 -8.59 25.52
N GLN A 241 4.75 -8.41 26.61
CA GLN A 241 3.29 -8.33 26.54
C GLN A 241 2.88 -7.16 25.63
N MET A 242 3.49 -5.99 25.85
CA MET A 242 3.21 -4.80 25.04
C MET A 242 3.66 -4.97 23.58
N TRP A 243 4.78 -5.65 23.34
CA TRP A 243 5.24 -6.00 21.99
C TRP A 243 4.23 -6.91 21.29
N HIS A 244 3.72 -7.94 21.96
CA HIS A 244 2.69 -8.81 21.40
C HIS A 244 1.39 -8.05 21.08
N TYR A 245 0.89 -7.24 22.01
CA TYR A 245 -0.31 -6.42 21.77
C TYR A 245 -0.14 -5.44 20.61
N PHE A 246 1.04 -4.81 20.52
CA PHE A 246 1.37 -3.92 19.42
C PHE A 246 1.30 -4.66 18.07
N PHE A 247 1.90 -5.84 17.98
CA PHE A 247 1.89 -6.63 16.76
C PHE A 247 0.50 -7.14 16.37
N TRP A 248 -0.34 -7.48 17.35
CA TRP A 248 -1.73 -7.87 17.12
C TRP A 248 -2.55 -6.72 16.54
N ALA A 249 -2.45 -5.54 17.15
CA ALA A 249 -3.10 -4.31 16.66
C ALA A 249 -2.56 -3.90 15.28
N LEU A 250 -1.25 -3.95 15.08
CA LEU A 250 -0.61 -3.62 13.81
C LEU A 250 -1.08 -4.56 12.70
N HIS A 251 -1.12 -5.88 12.96
CA HIS A 251 -1.62 -6.85 11.99
C HIS A 251 -3.07 -6.53 11.59
N HIS A 252 -3.94 -6.30 12.57
CA HIS A 252 -5.34 -5.93 12.32
C HIS A 252 -5.46 -4.67 11.45
N ASP A 253 -4.74 -3.61 11.79
CA ASP A 253 -4.80 -2.34 11.07
C ASP A 253 -4.27 -2.45 9.64
N LEU A 254 -3.14 -3.16 9.45
CA LEU A 254 -2.55 -3.35 8.12
C LEU A 254 -3.49 -4.14 7.20
N TRP A 255 -4.09 -5.24 7.67
CA TRP A 255 -5.01 -6.06 6.85
C TRP A 255 -6.36 -5.39 6.61
N THR A 256 -6.80 -4.52 7.52
CA THR A 256 -8.05 -3.77 7.36
C THR A 256 -7.92 -2.63 6.34
N ILE A 257 -6.74 -2.02 6.24
CA ILE A 257 -6.55 -0.77 5.49
C ILE A 257 -5.76 -0.97 4.19
N LEU A 258 -4.74 -1.83 4.19
CA LEU A 258 -3.81 -1.98 3.08
C LEU A 258 -4.08 -3.24 2.25
N PRO A 259 -3.65 -3.27 0.97
CA PRO A 259 -3.63 -4.50 0.19
C PRO A 259 -2.76 -5.60 0.87
N PRO A 260 -3.17 -6.88 0.84
CA PRO A 260 -2.53 -7.94 1.62
C PRO A 260 -1.03 -8.09 1.40
N LYS A 261 -0.55 -7.93 0.16
CA LYS A 261 0.88 -8.04 -0.15
C LYS A 261 1.70 -6.95 0.54
N LEU A 262 1.20 -5.71 0.53
CA LEU A 262 1.88 -4.59 1.16
C LEU A 262 1.81 -4.69 2.68
N ALA A 263 0.66 -5.11 3.23
CA ALA A 263 0.50 -5.40 4.65
C ALA A 263 1.51 -6.45 5.14
N GLN A 264 1.65 -7.54 4.38
CA GLN A 264 2.62 -8.61 4.62
C GLN A 264 4.06 -8.09 4.61
N GLU A 265 4.46 -7.29 3.61
CA GLU A 265 5.81 -6.75 3.50
C GLU A 265 6.20 -5.83 4.67
N ILE A 266 5.27 -4.97 5.10
CA ILE A 266 5.46 -4.07 6.25
C ILE A 266 5.58 -4.89 7.54
N LEU A 267 4.63 -5.81 7.78
CA LEU A 267 4.63 -6.62 8.99
C LEU A 267 5.90 -7.47 9.11
N ALA A 268 6.34 -8.08 8.00
CA ALA A 268 7.57 -8.86 7.94
C ALA A 268 8.81 -8.05 8.33
N GLU A 269 8.88 -6.80 7.88
CA GLU A 269 10.01 -5.91 8.18
C GLU A 269 10.01 -5.43 9.63
N VAL A 270 8.84 -5.04 10.16
CA VAL A 270 8.73 -4.65 11.58
C VAL A 270 9.05 -5.86 12.48
N LEU A 271 8.59 -7.06 12.12
CA LEU A 271 8.89 -8.30 12.85
C LEU A 271 10.38 -8.62 12.82
N GLU A 272 11.02 -8.62 11.65
CA GLU A 272 12.46 -8.87 11.50
C GLU A 272 13.29 -7.89 12.35
N LYS A 273 13.04 -6.59 12.24
CA LYS A 273 13.79 -5.57 12.97
C LYS A 273 13.61 -5.66 14.48
N SER A 274 12.36 -5.82 14.94
CA SER A 274 12.08 -5.90 16.38
C SER A 274 12.59 -7.19 17.02
N LEU A 275 12.55 -8.32 16.30
CA LEU A 275 13.21 -9.56 16.73
C LEU A 275 14.71 -9.43 16.81
N GLY A 276 15.34 -8.70 15.87
CA GLY A 276 16.77 -8.40 15.94
C GLY A 276 17.15 -7.67 17.23
N LEU A 277 16.32 -6.72 17.68
CA LEU A 277 16.52 -6.01 18.95
C LEU A 277 16.40 -6.96 20.15
N LEU A 278 15.37 -7.80 20.17
CA LEU A 278 15.14 -8.80 21.23
C LEU A 278 16.28 -9.81 21.29
N ALA A 279 16.65 -10.43 20.15
CA ALA A 279 17.74 -11.39 20.06
C ALA A 279 19.06 -10.79 20.56
N SER A 280 19.39 -9.57 20.14
CA SER A 280 20.57 -8.85 20.62
C SER A 280 20.53 -8.58 22.13
N ARG A 281 19.36 -8.26 22.67
CA ARG A 281 19.19 -7.98 24.10
C ARG A 281 19.39 -9.24 24.95
N TYR A 282 18.68 -10.31 24.64
CA TYR A 282 18.76 -11.55 25.43
C TYR A 282 20.14 -12.20 25.30
N ALA A 283 20.79 -12.12 24.14
CA ALA A 283 22.17 -12.62 23.97
C ALA A 283 23.20 -11.89 24.87
N ARG A 284 22.88 -10.70 25.36
CA ARG A 284 23.72 -9.91 26.28
C ARG A 284 23.27 -10.02 27.75
N ALA A 285 22.22 -10.79 28.04
CA ALA A 285 21.70 -10.95 29.39
C ALA A 285 22.66 -11.79 30.24
N HIS A 286 22.85 -11.37 31.49
CA HIS A 286 23.61 -12.09 32.49
C HIS A 286 22.70 -12.35 33.70
N PRO A 287 21.78 -13.34 33.61
CA PRO A 287 20.79 -13.58 34.64
C PRO A 287 21.42 -14.05 35.95
N SER A 288 20.93 -13.54 37.07
CA SER A 288 21.08 -14.22 38.35
C SER A 288 20.31 -15.55 38.33
N TYR A 289 20.66 -16.48 39.21
CA TYR A 289 19.96 -17.76 39.33
C TYR A 289 18.44 -17.59 39.52
N LYS A 290 18.02 -16.51 40.20
CA LYS A 290 16.60 -16.21 40.38
C LYS A 290 15.94 -15.66 39.13
N ARG A 291 16.66 -15.03 38.20
CA ARG A 291 16.11 -14.48 36.95
C ARG A 291 16.13 -15.48 35.79
N THR A 292 16.84 -16.60 35.90
CA THR A 292 16.87 -17.66 34.88
C THR A 292 15.47 -18.14 34.44
N PRO A 293 14.49 -18.38 35.34
CA PRO A 293 13.13 -18.74 34.94
C PRO A 293 12.43 -17.66 34.12
N GLN A 294 12.69 -16.38 34.38
CA GLN A 294 12.13 -15.27 33.61
C GLN A 294 12.64 -15.27 32.17
N ILE A 295 13.96 -15.45 31.96
CA ILE A 295 14.53 -15.58 30.60
C ILE A 295 13.90 -16.74 29.85
N ARG A 296 13.69 -17.88 30.52
CA ARG A 296 13.05 -19.04 29.92
C ARG A 296 11.64 -18.71 29.41
N LEU A 297 10.83 -18.09 30.27
CA LEU A 297 9.45 -17.71 29.93
C LEU A 297 9.42 -16.68 28.81
N ASP A 298 10.27 -15.66 28.89
CA ASP A 298 10.34 -14.57 27.93
C ASP A 298 10.74 -15.04 26.53
N VAL A 299 11.84 -15.77 26.41
CA VAL A 299 12.32 -16.26 25.12
C VAL A 299 11.31 -17.23 24.49
N THR A 300 10.73 -18.11 25.30
CA THR A 300 9.66 -19.02 24.82
C THR A 300 8.47 -18.22 24.31
N THR A 301 8.06 -17.18 25.03
CA THR A 301 6.96 -16.28 24.60
C THR A 301 7.28 -15.62 23.27
N ILE A 302 8.49 -15.09 23.09
CA ILE A 302 8.91 -14.47 21.82
C ILE A 302 8.82 -15.47 20.66
N LEU A 303 9.28 -16.70 20.86
CA LEU A 303 9.25 -17.75 19.83
C LEU A 303 7.81 -18.13 19.45
N ILE A 304 6.94 -18.37 20.43
CA ILE A 304 5.51 -18.69 20.19
C ILE A 304 4.80 -17.54 19.49
N CYS A 305 4.99 -16.30 19.97
CA CYS A 305 4.42 -15.13 19.32
C CYS A 305 4.91 -15.01 17.87
N THR A 306 6.19 -15.24 17.61
CA THR A 306 6.76 -15.19 16.26
C THR A 306 6.18 -16.27 15.36
N GLU A 307 6.05 -17.50 15.87
CA GLU A 307 5.42 -18.61 15.14
C GLU A 307 4.01 -18.26 14.66
N ASN A 308 3.19 -17.68 15.54
CA ASN A 308 1.84 -17.24 15.19
C ASN A 308 1.83 -16.18 14.08
N MET A 309 2.84 -15.31 14.03
CA MET A 309 2.95 -14.26 13.01
C MET A 309 3.57 -14.71 11.70
N LEU A 310 4.39 -15.76 11.72
CA LEU A 310 5.08 -16.29 10.53
C LEU A 310 4.11 -16.62 9.41
N TRP A 311 2.94 -17.16 9.74
CA TRP A 311 1.88 -17.47 8.77
C TRP A 311 1.37 -16.24 8.01
N SER A 312 1.36 -15.06 8.65
CA SER A 312 0.95 -13.81 8.01
C SER A 312 2.07 -13.16 7.20
N VAL A 313 3.33 -13.40 7.55
CA VAL A 313 4.48 -12.76 6.89
C VAL A 313 5.10 -13.58 5.75
N CYS A 314 4.88 -14.89 5.73
CA CYS A 314 5.41 -15.78 4.69
C CYS A 314 4.55 -15.77 3.42
N THR A 315 5.19 -15.73 2.25
CA THR A 315 4.52 -15.79 0.94
C THR A 315 4.16 -17.22 0.51
N SER A 316 4.77 -18.25 1.10
CA SER A 316 4.50 -19.65 0.81
C SER A 316 4.95 -20.57 1.95
N VAL A 317 4.37 -21.77 2.01
CA VAL A 317 4.76 -22.82 2.98
C VAL A 317 6.20 -23.28 2.73
N GLN A 318 6.64 -23.40 1.48
CA GLN A 318 8.02 -23.77 1.18
C GLN A 318 9.02 -22.78 1.79
N LYS A 319 8.73 -21.48 1.71
CA LYS A 319 9.59 -20.44 2.27
C LYS A 319 9.65 -20.47 3.80
N LEU A 320 8.56 -20.88 4.44
CA LEU A 320 8.49 -21.10 5.88
C LEU A 320 9.31 -22.33 6.31
N LEU A 321 9.23 -23.43 5.55
CA LEU A 321 9.89 -24.69 5.88
C LEU A 321 11.38 -24.73 5.49
N ASN A 322 11.74 -24.09 4.36
CA ASN A 322 13.09 -24.09 3.80
C ASN A 322 13.64 -22.66 3.61
N PRO A 323 13.79 -21.87 4.68
CA PRO A 323 14.21 -20.47 4.57
C PRO A 323 15.65 -20.30 4.05
N HIS A 324 16.49 -21.32 4.18
CA HIS A 324 17.90 -21.31 3.75
C HIS A 324 18.10 -21.16 2.23
N GLU A 325 17.09 -21.50 1.43
CA GLU A 325 17.11 -21.32 -0.03
C GLU A 325 17.01 -19.83 -0.44
N TYR A 326 16.73 -18.93 0.52
CA TYR A 326 16.43 -17.50 0.29
C TYR A 326 17.30 -16.59 1.18
N VAL A 327 18.62 -16.57 0.95
CA VAL A 327 19.63 -15.99 1.86
C VAL A 327 19.46 -14.48 2.14
N ASP A 328 18.90 -13.70 1.20
CA ASP A 328 18.65 -12.25 1.39
C ASP A 328 17.24 -11.92 1.89
N ASP A 329 16.46 -12.94 2.23
CA ASP A 329 15.06 -12.79 2.56
C ASP A 329 14.82 -12.44 4.04
N LYS A 330 13.81 -11.61 4.28
CA LYS A 330 13.38 -11.23 5.64
C LYS A 330 12.98 -12.44 6.48
N ILE A 331 12.37 -13.45 5.86
CA ILE A 331 12.00 -14.69 6.55
C ILE A 331 13.26 -15.40 7.05
N PHE A 332 14.29 -15.55 6.23
CA PHE A 332 15.55 -16.15 6.65
C PHE A 332 16.18 -15.42 7.85
N LYS A 333 16.13 -14.08 7.86
CA LYS A 333 16.61 -13.27 8.99
C LYS A 333 15.77 -13.47 10.25
N ILE A 334 14.44 -13.57 10.13
CA ILE A 334 13.54 -13.90 11.25
C ILE A 334 13.92 -15.26 11.85
N HIS A 335 14.12 -16.29 11.03
CA HIS A 335 14.57 -17.60 11.50
C HIS A 335 15.93 -17.53 12.19
N THR A 336 16.86 -16.74 11.65
CA THR A 336 18.18 -16.52 12.28
C THR A 336 18.05 -15.88 13.66
N HIS A 337 17.19 -14.86 13.82
CA HIS A 337 16.93 -14.25 15.12
C HIS A 337 16.28 -15.24 16.11
N CYS A 338 15.34 -16.07 15.64
CA CYS A 338 14.73 -17.12 16.45
C CYS A 338 15.77 -18.15 16.91
N ASN A 339 16.68 -18.57 16.02
CA ASN A 339 17.76 -19.50 16.36
C ASN A 339 18.74 -18.90 17.38
N ASN A 340 19.06 -17.61 17.28
CA ASN A 340 19.89 -16.92 18.27
C ASN A 340 19.21 -16.85 19.64
N LEU A 341 17.90 -16.55 19.66
CA LEU A 341 17.09 -16.56 20.89
C LEU A 341 17.04 -17.96 21.50
N PHE A 342 16.78 -18.99 20.71
CA PHE A 342 16.77 -20.38 21.17
C PHE A 342 18.13 -20.82 21.71
N THR A 343 19.23 -20.46 21.03
CA THR A 343 20.58 -20.74 21.50
C THR A 343 20.86 -20.06 22.84
N THR A 344 20.44 -18.80 22.98
CA THR A 344 20.54 -18.04 24.24
C THR A 344 19.76 -18.72 25.37
N LEU A 345 18.55 -19.20 25.08
CA LEU A 345 17.72 -19.96 26.02
C LEU A 345 18.43 -21.22 26.52
N VAL A 346 19.00 -22.01 25.62
CA VAL A 346 19.73 -23.23 25.96
C VAL A 346 20.94 -22.91 26.82
N ILE A 347 21.79 -21.97 26.39
CA ILE A 347 23.04 -21.65 27.10
C ILE A 347 22.77 -21.09 28.50
N LEU A 348 21.81 -20.19 28.65
CA LEU A 348 21.57 -19.49 29.91
C LEU A 348 20.68 -20.25 30.90
N THR A 349 19.88 -21.22 30.44
CA THR A 349 18.85 -21.85 31.27
C THR A 349 18.96 -23.36 31.41
N SER A 350 19.86 -24.02 30.66
CA SER A 350 20.12 -25.44 30.82
C SER A 350 20.86 -25.74 32.15
N PRO A 351 20.50 -26.82 32.86
CA PRO A 351 21.28 -27.28 33.99
C PRO A 351 22.72 -27.58 33.57
N LEU A 352 23.71 -27.15 34.35
CA LEU A 352 25.13 -27.41 34.05
C LEU A 352 25.42 -28.90 33.86
N THR A 353 24.69 -29.77 34.58
CA THR A 353 24.79 -31.23 34.47
C THR A 353 24.41 -31.77 33.09
N GLU A 354 23.60 -31.05 32.31
CA GLU A 354 23.17 -31.44 30.96
C GLU A 354 24.05 -30.83 29.86
N LEU A 355 24.78 -29.74 30.14
CA LEU A 355 25.68 -29.09 29.17
C LEU A 355 27.05 -29.79 29.01
N TYR A 356 27.45 -30.60 30.00
CA TYR A 356 28.73 -31.34 30.00
C TYR A 356 28.58 -32.85 29.75
N GLN A 357 27.38 -33.30 29.34
CA GLN A 357 27.17 -34.64 28.77
C GLN A 357 27.36 -34.58 27.25
#